data_AF-Q0FHC7-F1
#
_entry.id   AF-Q0FHC7-F1
#
_cell.length_a   1.000
_cell.length_b   1.000
_cell.length_c   1.000
_cell.angle_alpha   90.00
_cell.angle_beta   90.00
_cell.angle_gamma   90.00
#
_symmetry.space_group_name_H-M   'P 1'
#
loop_
_entity.id
_entity.type
_entity.pdbx_description
1 polymer ?
#
loop_
_entity_poly.entity_id
_entity_poly.type
_entity_poly.pdbx_seq_one_letter_code
_entity_poly.pdbx_strand_id
1 'polypeptide(L)'
;MSDILAQSLAIPGLWVMLATCFIAGLVYGFAGFGAALVFMPVGTIFLPVEAAIASFNLATIVSIFTVLPRALPLVDRRGTATMVLCALPMVALGIWVLKQADVTLLRWAVIAVAAVTLVALVSGLRYRTTPGPATRAAVAGVTGFVGGSTGLLGPVLILFQLAGQDSVARSRATILVFLTITSTLLLPLMALQGALSPSAIPLGFLMFLPYGLGTKVGQALFDPAREGEYRTVSYLIIAAAILLGLPVWD
;
A
#
# COMPACT_ATOMS: atom_id res chain seq x y z
N MET A 1 1.76 -26.59 -14.93
CA MET A 1 0.78 -25.83 -14.11
C MET A 1 0.48 -26.53 -12.78
N SER A 2 0.35 -27.87 -12.75
CA SER A 2 0.22 -28.65 -11.51
C SER A 2 1.39 -28.48 -10.54
N ASP A 3 2.63 -28.48 -11.03
CA ASP A 3 3.83 -28.42 -10.17
C ASP A 3 4.04 -27.05 -9.52
N ILE A 4 3.66 -25.96 -10.21
CA ILE A 4 3.77 -24.59 -9.70
C ILE A 4 2.76 -24.34 -8.56
N LEU A 5 1.54 -24.88 -8.68
CA LEU A 5 0.53 -24.83 -7.61
C LEU A 5 0.93 -25.71 -6.42
N ALA A 6 1.48 -26.90 -6.66
CA ALA A 6 1.98 -27.79 -5.61
C ALA A 6 3.15 -27.15 -4.84
N GLN A 7 4.07 -26.47 -5.53
CA GLN A 7 5.15 -25.69 -4.89
C GLN A 7 4.61 -24.52 -4.08
N SER A 8 3.55 -23.86 -4.54
CA SER A 8 2.93 -22.75 -3.80
C SER A 8 2.24 -23.21 -2.52
N LEU A 9 1.62 -24.39 -2.54
CA LEU A 9 1.01 -25.04 -1.37
C LEU A 9 2.05 -25.58 -0.38
N ALA A 10 3.26 -25.87 -0.86
CA ALA A 10 4.37 -26.35 -0.04
C ALA A 10 5.20 -25.21 0.61
N ILE A 11 4.87 -23.94 0.38
CA ILE A 11 5.59 -22.80 0.99
C ILE A 11 5.42 -22.85 2.51
N PRO A 12 6.53 -22.97 3.28
CA PRO A 12 6.48 -22.83 4.72
C PRO A 12 5.87 -21.48 5.10
N GLY A 13 4.85 -21.46 5.95
CA GLY A 13 4.20 -20.21 6.39
C GLY A 13 3.05 -19.72 5.52
N LEU A 14 2.60 -20.48 4.50
CA LEU A 14 1.48 -20.08 3.64
C LEU A 14 0.23 -19.64 4.43
N TRP A 15 -0.18 -20.40 5.45
CA TRP A 15 -1.32 -20.06 6.29
C TRP A 15 -1.14 -18.74 7.04
N VAL A 16 0.08 -18.48 7.52
CA VAL A 16 0.44 -17.21 8.18
C VAL A 16 0.34 -16.06 7.18
N MET A 17 0.81 -16.26 5.94
CA MET A 17 0.70 -15.27 4.88
C MET A 17 -0.75 -15.00 4.47
N LEU A 18 -1.59 -16.02 4.36
CA LEU A 18 -3.02 -15.86 4.06
C LEU A 18 -3.76 -15.12 5.19
N ALA A 19 -3.50 -15.48 6.45
CA ALA A 19 -4.06 -14.78 7.61
C ALA A 19 -3.60 -13.32 7.66
N THR A 20 -2.30 -13.07 7.46
CA THR A 20 -1.75 -11.71 7.41
C THR A 20 -2.32 -10.92 6.23
N CYS A 21 -2.53 -11.57 5.09
CA CYS A 21 -3.16 -10.96 3.92
C CYS A 21 -4.62 -10.55 4.19
N PHE A 22 -5.38 -11.38 4.91
CA PHE A 22 -6.71 -11.03 5.37
C PHE A 22 -6.68 -9.81 6.30
N ILE A 23 -5.77 -9.77 7.27
CA ILE A 23 -5.59 -8.63 8.19
C ILE A 23 -5.18 -7.37 7.40
N ALA A 24 -4.25 -7.50 6.45
CA ALA A 24 -3.83 -6.41 5.57
C ALA A 24 -5.01 -5.86 4.75
N GLY A 25 -5.85 -6.75 4.21
CA GLY A 25 -7.09 -6.38 3.52
C GLY A 25 -8.08 -5.68 4.46
N LEU A 26 -8.25 -6.16 5.70
CA LEU A 26 -9.10 -5.53 6.72
C LEU A 26 -8.63 -4.12 7.04
N VAL A 27 -7.33 -3.96 7.31
CA VAL A 27 -6.70 -2.66 7.56
C VAL A 27 -6.89 -1.72 6.37
N TYR A 28 -6.64 -2.20 5.15
CA TYR A 28 -6.86 -1.42 3.93
C TYR A 28 -8.33 -1.03 3.72
N GLY A 29 -9.24 -1.98 3.94
CA GLY A 29 -10.67 -1.75 3.84
C GLY A 29 -11.15 -0.71 4.84
N PHE A 30 -10.62 -0.69 6.06
CA PHE A 30 -10.98 0.27 7.09
C PHE A 30 -10.30 1.63 6.87
N ALA A 31 -8.96 1.63 6.89
CA ALA A 31 -8.13 2.83 6.91
C ALA A 31 -7.85 3.40 5.50
N GLY A 32 -7.98 2.60 4.45
CA GLY A 32 -7.65 2.99 3.08
C GLY A 32 -6.17 2.90 2.71
N PHE A 33 -5.29 2.55 3.65
CA PHE A 33 -3.85 2.39 3.47
C PHE A 33 -3.31 1.34 4.46
N GLY A 34 -1.99 1.11 4.48
CA GLY A 34 -1.34 0.29 5.51
C GLY A 34 -1.39 -1.22 5.25
N ALA A 35 -2.07 -1.68 4.19
CA ALA A 35 -2.09 -3.08 3.78
C ALA A 35 -0.67 -3.67 3.63
N ALA A 36 0.18 -2.97 2.87
CA ALA A 36 1.55 -3.40 2.63
C ALA A 36 2.42 -3.28 3.89
N LEU A 37 2.13 -2.34 4.78
CA LEU A 37 2.83 -2.21 6.06
C LEU A 37 2.60 -3.44 6.97
N VAL A 38 1.42 -4.05 6.89
CA VAL A 38 1.08 -5.27 7.63
C VAL A 38 1.67 -6.51 6.94
N PHE A 39 1.55 -6.60 5.62
CA PHE A 39 1.94 -7.80 4.90
C PHE A 39 3.45 -7.92 4.69
N MET A 40 4.16 -6.84 4.37
CA MET A 40 5.57 -6.90 3.96
C MET A 40 6.51 -7.50 5.03
N PRO A 41 6.41 -7.15 6.32
CA PRO A 41 7.27 -7.76 7.34
C PRO A 41 7.11 -9.28 7.42
N VAL A 42 5.88 -9.78 7.28
CA VAL A 42 5.61 -11.23 7.33
C VAL A 42 5.96 -11.91 6.00
N GLY A 43 5.58 -11.32 4.87
CA GLY A 43 5.82 -11.87 3.55
C GLY A 43 7.31 -12.02 3.24
N THR A 44 8.14 -11.08 3.70
CA THR A 44 9.59 -11.10 3.48
C THR A 44 10.35 -12.10 4.35
N ILE A 45 9.72 -12.68 5.38
CA ILE A 45 10.28 -13.81 6.14
C ILE A 45 10.32 -15.07 5.27
N PHE A 46 9.28 -15.27 4.45
CA PHE A 46 9.08 -16.51 3.68
C PHE A 46 9.43 -16.38 2.20
N LEU A 47 9.48 -15.14 1.68
CA LEU A 47 9.74 -14.85 0.27
C LEU A 47 10.83 -13.81 0.09
N PRO A 48 11.56 -13.87 -1.05
CA PRO A 48 12.31 -12.72 -1.54
C PRO A 48 11.42 -11.48 -1.63
N VAL A 49 12.00 -10.31 -1.34
CA VAL A 49 11.27 -9.02 -1.30
C VAL A 49 10.47 -8.77 -2.58
N GLU A 50 11.07 -9.02 -3.74
CA GLU A 50 10.43 -8.85 -5.05
C GLU A 50 9.19 -9.74 -5.20
N ALA A 51 9.27 -11.01 -4.77
CA ALA A 51 8.16 -11.96 -4.82
C ALA A 51 7.05 -11.60 -3.82
N ALA A 52 7.40 -11.09 -2.64
CA ALA A 52 6.44 -10.58 -1.66
C ALA A 52 5.68 -9.36 -2.20
N ILE A 53 6.39 -8.38 -2.77
CA ILE A 53 5.79 -7.19 -3.39
C ILE A 53 4.87 -7.60 -4.55
N ALA A 54 5.35 -8.45 -5.45
CA ALA A 54 4.60 -8.90 -6.62
C ALA A 54 3.33 -9.66 -6.24
N SER A 55 3.43 -10.67 -5.36
CA SER A 55 2.29 -11.51 -4.97
C SER A 55 1.24 -10.70 -4.21
N PHE A 56 1.69 -9.80 -3.33
CA PHE A 56 0.80 -8.91 -2.60
C PHE A 56 0.09 -7.91 -3.52
N ASN A 57 0.83 -7.24 -4.41
CA ASN A 57 0.22 -6.31 -5.37
C ASN A 57 -0.79 -7.02 -6.27
N LEU A 58 -0.48 -8.25 -6.70
CA LEU A 58 -1.43 -9.08 -7.43
C LEU A 58 -2.71 -9.27 -6.60
N ALA A 59 -2.59 -9.70 -5.34
CA ALA A 59 -3.73 -9.84 -4.43
C ALA A 59 -4.57 -8.56 -4.30
N THR A 60 -3.93 -7.39 -4.30
CA THR A 60 -4.62 -6.11 -4.15
C THR A 60 -5.48 -5.71 -5.34
N ILE A 61 -5.31 -6.32 -6.52
CA ILE A 61 -6.15 -6.07 -7.72
C ILE A 61 -7.64 -6.20 -7.39
N VAL A 62 -8.00 -7.12 -6.50
CA VAL A 62 -9.39 -7.33 -6.09
C VAL A 62 -10.05 -6.05 -5.52
N SER A 63 -9.25 -5.08 -5.04
CA SER A 63 -9.69 -3.75 -4.60
C SER A 63 -10.43 -2.95 -5.68
N ILE A 64 -10.14 -3.21 -6.96
CA ILE A 64 -10.88 -2.63 -8.10
C ILE A 64 -12.37 -2.99 -8.01
N PHE A 65 -12.70 -4.17 -7.51
CA PHE A 65 -14.07 -4.64 -7.41
C PHE A 65 -14.67 -4.39 -6.01
N THR A 66 -13.85 -4.39 -4.96
CA THR A 66 -14.36 -4.23 -3.59
C THR A 66 -14.50 -2.77 -3.17
N VAL A 67 -13.48 -1.94 -3.40
CA VAL A 67 -13.43 -0.59 -2.81
C VAL A 67 -13.59 0.52 -3.85
N LEU A 68 -12.99 0.36 -5.03
CA LEU A 68 -12.98 1.40 -6.07
C LEU A 68 -14.37 1.91 -6.47
N PRO A 69 -15.41 1.07 -6.66
CA PRO A 69 -16.72 1.54 -7.14
C PRO A 69 -17.41 2.51 -6.18
N ARG A 70 -17.18 2.34 -4.87
CA ARG A 70 -17.75 3.21 -3.82
C ARG A 70 -16.91 4.46 -3.59
N ALA A 71 -15.60 4.40 -3.84
CA ALA A 71 -14.70 5.53 -3.64
C ALA A 71 -14.70 6.51 -4.82
N LEU A 72 -14.82 6.01 -6.06
CA LEU A 72 -14.70 6.81 -7.29
C LEU A 72 -15.68 8.01 -7.41
N PRO A 73 -16.92 7.95 -6.89
CA PRO A 73 -17.84 9.11 -6.90
C PRO A 73 -17.45 10.23 -5.94
N LEU A 74 -16.65 9.95 -4.89
CA LEU A 74 -16.33 10.90 -3.83
C LEU A 74 -15.07 11.76 -4.12
N VAL A 75 -14.35 11.41 -5.17
CA VAL A 75 -12.99 11.89 -5.46
C VAL A 75 -12.98 12.88 -6.62
N ASP A 76 -12.08 13.87 -6.55
CA ASP A 76 -11.72 14.68 -7.72
C ASP A 76 -10.98 13.80 -8.73
N ARG A 77 -11.73 13.30 -9.72
CA ARG A 77 -11.23 12.38 -10.75
C ARG A 77 -10.08 12.96 -11.55
N ARG A 78 -10.15 14.26 -11.90
CA ARG A 78 -9.10 14.92 -12.68
C ARG A 78 -7.83 15.06 -11.85
N GLY A 79 -7.95 15.58 -10.62
CA GLY A 79 -6.81 15.70 -9.71
C GLY A 79 -6.14 14.36 -9.43
N THR A 80 -6.94 13.31 -9.19
CA THR A 80 -6.41 11.98 -8.87
C THR A 80 -5.79 11.31 -10.09
N ALA A 81 -6.37 11.46 -11.28
CA ALA A 81 -5.77 10.97 -12.52
C ALA A 81 -4.41 11.63 -12.78
N THR A 82 -4.29 12.96 -12.59
CA THR A 82 -3.00 13.66 -12.69
C THR A 82 -1.99 13.11 -11.68
N MET A 83 -2.40 12.88 -10.43
CA MET A 83 -1.52 12.28 -9.42
C MET A 83 -1.02 10.90 -9.86
N VAL A 84 -1.91 10.02 -10.33
CA VAL A 84 -1.50 8.69 -10.83
C VAL A 84 -0.52 8.83 -12.00
N LEU A 85 -0.81 9.68 -12.99
CA LEU A 85 0.07 9.90 -14.14
C LEU A 85 1.46 10.41 -13.74
N CYS A 86 1.54 11.31 -12.76
CA CYS A 86 2.81 11.78 -12.21
C CYS A 86 3.55 10.71 -11.39
N ALA A 87 2.82 9.79 -10.75
CA ALA A 87 3.40 8.72 -9.97
C ALA A 87 4.03 7.63 -10.85
N LEU A 88 3.45 7.31 -12.00
CA LEU A 88 3.90 6.21 -12.88
C LEU A 88 5.39 6.22 -13.26
N PRO A 89 5.97 7.32 -13.79
CA PRO A 89 7.39 7.34 -14.13
C PRO A 89 8.26 7.13 -12.87
N MET A 90 7.80 7.63 -11.72
CA MET A 90 8.49 7.46 -10.45
C MET A 90 8.35 6.05 -9.89
N VAL A 91 7.21 5.37 -10.10
CA VAL A 91 7.04 3.94 -9.80
C VAL A 91 8.02 3.12 -10.63
N ALA A 92 8.11 3.38 -11.94
CA ALA A 92 9.06 2.69 -12.81
C ALA A 92 10.51 2.91 -12.34
N LEU A 93 10.88 4.13 -11.98
CA LEU A 93 12.19 4.46 -11.41
C LEU A 93 12.41 3.73 -10.07
N GLY A 94 11.39 3.68 -9.21
CA GLY A 94 11.44 2.97 -7.93
C GLY A 94 11.69 1.47 -8.10
N ILE A 95 10.99 0.83 -9.05
CA ILE A 95 11.21 -0.60 -9.38
C ILE A 95 12.64 -0.83 -9.90
N TRP A 96 13.17 0.10 -10.71
CA TRP A 96 14.54 0.02 -11.19
C TRP A 96 15.55 0.10 -10.03
N VAL A 97 15.27 0.94 -9.03
CA VAL A 97 16.06 1.01 -7.78
C VAL A 97 15.91 -0.28 -6.97
N LEU A 98 14.70 -0.83 -6.83
CA LEU A 98 14.46 -2.08 -6.10
C LEU A 98 15.37 -3.22 -6.59
N LYS A 99 15.59 -3.33 -7.90
CA LYS A 99 16.44 -4.38 -8.50
C LYS A 99 17.94 -4.25 -8.20
N GLN A 100 18.39 -3.06 -7.80
CA GLN A 100 19.81 -2.75 -7.60
C GLN A 100 20.17 -2.40 -6.16
N ALA A 101 19.18 -1.97 -5.38
CA ALA A 101 19.37 -1.51 -4.03
C ALA A 101 19.59 -2.67 -3.06
N ASP A 102 20.45 -2.44 -2.08
CA ASP A 102 20.58 -3.30 -0.91
C ASP A 102 19.25 -3.32 -0.14
N VAL A 103 18.76 -4.52 0.16
CA VAL A 103 17.53 -4.77 0.91
C VAL A 103 17.53 -4.05 2.26
N THR A 104 18.70 -3.94 2.90
CA THR A 104 18.88 -3.23 4.16
C THR A 104 18.59 -1.75 4.02
N LEU A 105 19.10 -1.14 2.95
CA LEU A 105 18.96 0.30 2.68
C LEU A 105 17.50 0.64 2.34
N LEU A 106 16.84 -0.27 1.63
CA LEU A 106 15.42 -0.21 1.30
C LEU A 106 14.54 -0.30 2.57
N ARG A 107 14.89 -1.21 3.49
CA ARG A 107 14.22 -1.36 4.80
C ARG A 107 14.37 -0.10 5.66
N TRP A 108 15.56 0.50 5.71
CA TRP A 108 15.75 1.78 6.40
C TRP A 108 14.96 2.93 5.76
N ALA A 109 14.87 2.98 4.43
CA ALA A 109 14.06 3.99 3.74
C ALA A 109 12.57 3.86 4.09
N VAL A 110 12.04 2.64 4.15
CA VAL A 110 10.67 2.36 4.62
C VAL A 110 10.44 2.90 6.03
N ILE A 111 11.33 2.56 6.96
CA ILE A 111 11.21 2.97 8.36
C ILE A 111 11.28 4.49 8.47
N ALA A 112 12.22 5.13 7.76
CA ALA A 112 12.36 6.58 7.75
C ALA A 112 11.08 7.25 7.23
N VAL A 113 10.53 6.79 6.12
CA VAL A 113 9.27 7.32 5.57
C VAL A 113 8.11 7.11 6.54
N ALA A 114 7.98 5.92 7.13
CA ALA A 114 6.94 5.62 8.11
C ALA A 114 7.08 6.46 9.39
N ALA A 115 8.31 6.64 9.89
CA ALA A 115 8.60 7.45 11.07
C ALA A 115 8.32 8.94 10.83
N VAL A 116 8.77 9.48 9.70
CA VAL A 116 8.42 10.85 9.27
C VAL A 116 6.91 11.01 9.15
N THR A 117 6.23 9.98 8.62
CA THR A 117 4.76 9.89 8.55
C THR A 117 4.13 9.97 9.93
N LEU A 118 4.59 9.16 10.87
CA LEU A 118 4.03 9.17 12.22
C LEU A 118 4.26 10.50 12.94
N VAL A 119 5.49 11.04 12.89
CA VAL A 119 5.86 12.31 13.55
C VAL A 119 5.04 13.46 12.99
N ALA A 120 4.92 13.58 11.67
CA ALA A 120 4.13 14.64 11.04
C ALA A 120 2.62 14.50 11.37
N LEU A 121 2.08 13.28 11.42
CA LEU A 121 0.70 13.04 11.86
C LEU A 121 0.47 13.44 13.33
N VAL A 122 1.36 13.03 14.24
CA VAL A 122 1.25 13.29 15.68
C VAL A 122 1.44 14.78 16.00
N SER A 123 2.34 15.46 15.28
CA SER A 123 2.56 16.90 15.42
C SER A 123 1.35 17.76 14.98
N GLY A 124 0.35 17.15 14.35
CA GLY A 124 -0.84 17.85 13.89
C GLY A 124 -0.55 18.87 12.79
N LEU A 125 0.55 18.70 12.04
CA LEU A 125 0.93 19.60 10.95
C LEU A 125 -0.20 19.63 9.91
N ARG A 126 -0.97 20.71 9.91
CA ARG A 126 -2.01 20.98 8.91
C ARG A 126 -1.52 22.11 8.02
N TYR A 127 -1.47 21.87 6.72
CA TYR A 127 -1.24 22.96 5.80
C TYR A 127 -2.53 23.79 5.66
N ARG A 128 -2.40 25.12 5.80
CA ARG A 128 -3.53 26.06 5.75
C ARG A 128 -4.00 26.35 4.33
N THR A 129 -3.17 26.07 3.32
CA THR A 129 -3.43 26.38 1.92
C THR A 129 -3.88 25.14 1.16
N THR A 130 -4.78 25.32 0.18
CA THR A 130 -5.13 24.25 -0.76
C THR A 130 -3.91 23.92 -1.62
N PRO A 131 -3.41 22.68 -1.60
CA PRO A 131 -2.19 22.33 -2.30
C PRO A 131 -2.41 22.44 -3.81
N GLY A 132 -1.53 23.20 -4.47
CA GLY A 132 -1.57 23.39 -5.91
C GLY A 132 -1.32 22.08 -6.69
N PRO A 133 -1.59 22.08 -8.01
CA PRO A 133 -1.32 20.91 -8.86
C PRO A 133 0.13 20.43 -8.79
N ALA A 134 1.10 21.35 -8.70
CA ALA A 134 2.52 21.02 -8.59
C ALA A 134 2.85 20.26 -7.29
N THR A 135 2.30 20.68 -6.16
CA THR A 135 2.49 20.01 -4.86
C THR A 135 1.88 18.60 -4.90
N ARG A 136 0.67 18.45 -5.45
CA ARG A 136 0.03 17.14 -5.62
C ARG A 136 0.85 16.21 -6.51
N ALA A 137 1.40 16.73 -7.62
CA ALA A 137 2.27 15.98 -8.52
C ALA A 137 3.57 15.55 -7.82
N ALA A 138 4.21 16.43 -7.05
CA ALA A 138 5.43 16.12 -6.30
C ALA A 138 5.17 15.03 -5.26
N VAL A 139 4.10 15.15 -4.47
CA VAL A 139 3.72 14.13 -3.48
C VAL A 139 3.40 12.80 -4.15
N ALA A 140 2.66 12.81 -5.26
CA ALA A 140 2.35 11.60 -6.01
C ALA A 140 3.62 10.96 -6.60
N GLY A 141 4.57 11.75 -7.09
CA GLY A 141 5.87 11.29 -7.57
C GLY A 141 6.68 10.64 -6.45
N VAL A 142 6.82 11.29 -5.29
CA VAL A 142 7.51 10.71 -4.12
C VAL A 142 6.82 9.43 -3.65
N THR A 143 5.49 9.43 -3.59
CA THR A 143 4.69 8.25 -3.24
C THR A 143 4.94 7.11 -4.22
N GLY A 144 4.97 7.40 -5.52
CA GLY A 144 5.26 6.43 -6.57
C GLY A 144 6.67 5.87 -6.48
N PHE A 145 7.67 6.72 -6.26
CA PHE A 145 9.06 6.30 -6.08
C PHE A 145 9.23 5.39 -4.86
N VAL A 146 8.72 5.82 -3.70
CA VAL A 146 8.77 5.03 -2.47
C VAL A 146 8.00 3.72 -2.65
N GLY A 147 6.81 3.75 -3.23
CA GLY A 147 6.02 2.54 -3.41
C GLY A 147 6.57 1.58 -4.46
N GLY A 148 7.19 2.07 -5.52
CA GLY A 148 7.88 1.24 -6.51
C GLY A 148 9.17 0.63 -5.96
N SER A 149 9.92 1.38 -5.15
CA SER A 149 11.14 0.87 -4.53
C SER A 149 10.85 -0.10 -3.39
N THR A 150 9.83 0.15 -2.56
CA THR A 150 9.62 -0.59 -1.30
C THR A 150 8.37 -1.46 -1.26
N GLY A 151 7.46 -1.33 -2.24
CA GLY A 151 6.12 -1.91 -2.19
C GLY A 151 5.13 -1.12 -1.32
N LEU A 152 5.57 -0.04 -0.65
CA LEU A 152 4.75 0.73 0.28
C LEU A 152 4.23 2.03 -0.34
N LEU A 153 3.11 1.96 -1.05
CA LEU A 153 2.49 3.12 -1.67
C LEU A 153 1.74 4.03 -0.67
N GLY A 154 1.40 3.55 0.51
CA GLY A 154 0.45 4.21 1.43
C GLY A 154 0.96 5.41 2.25
N PRO A 155 2.12 5.35 2.92
CA PRO A 155 2.49 6.30 3.99
C PRO A 155 2.59 7.77 3.53
N VAL A 156 3.28 8.02 2.41
CA VAL A 156 3.51 9.38 1.89
C VAL A 156 2.19 10.04 1.49
N LEU A 157 1.28 9.28 0.88
CA LEU A 157 0.01 9.80 0.41
C LEU A 157 -0.95 10.11 1.56
N ILE A 158 -1.05 9.22 2.55
CA ILE A 158 -1.94 9.46 3.68
C ILE A 158 -1.49 10.68 4.49
N LEU A 159 -0.18 10.86 4.65
CA LEU A 159 0.41 12.04 5.27
C LEU A 159 -0.14 13.32 4.67
N PHE A 160 0.02 13.42 3.36
CA PHE A 160 -0.43 14.56 2.60
C PHE A 160 -1.94 14.71 2.78
N GLN A 161 -2.71 13.67 2.49
CA GLN A 161 -4.16 13.78 2.49
C GLN A 161 -4.77 14.07 3.88
N LEU A 162 -4.18 13.60 4.98
CA LEU A 162 -4.62 13.91 6.35
C LEU A 162 -4.16 15.28 6.85
N ALA A 163 -3.07 15.82 6.32
CA ALA A 163 -2.61 17.17 6.62
C ALA A 163 -3.43 18.25 5.87
N GLY A 164 -4.27 17.83 4.91
CA GLY A 164 -5.19 18.70 4.18
C GLY A 164 -6.48 19.06 4.90
N GLN A 165 -7.30 19.85 4.20
CA GLN A 165 -8.60 20.35 4.67
C GLN A 165 -9.79 19.55 4.10
N ASP A 166 -9.53 18.50 3.32
CA ASP A 166 -10.57 17.65 2.78
C ASP A 166 -11.28 16.88 3.90
N SER A 167 -12.58 16.61 3.73
CA SER A 167 -13.31 15.74 4.66
C SER A 167 -12.69 14.35 4.71
N VAL A 168 -12.77 13.66 5.85
CA VAL A 168 -12.17 12.32 5.99
C VAL A 168 -12.73 11.32 4.98
N ALA A 169 -14.01 11.44 4.63
CA ALA A 169 -14.60 10.63 3.56
C ALA A 169 -13.92 10.85 2.20
N ARG A 170 -13.69 12.12 1.80
CA ARG A 170 -12.99 12.45 0.54
C ARG A 170 -11.54 12.04 0.58
N SER A 171 -10.84 12.34 1.67
CA SER A 171 -9.45 11.98 1.91
C SER A 171 -9.23 10.47 1.79
N ARG A 172 -10.03 9.68 2.50
CA ARG A 172 -9.99 8.22 2.42
C ARG A 172 -10.30 7.72 1.02
N ALA A 173 -11.29 8.29 0.34
CA ALA A 173 -11.62 7.91 -1.02
C ALA A 173 -10.49 8.20 -2.01
N THR A 174 -9.82 9.36 -1.91
CA THR A 174 -8.68 9.74 -2.75
C THR A 174 -7.52 8.76 -2.57
N ILE A 175 -7.20 8.43 -1.31
CA ILE A 175 -6.16 7.44 -0.97
C ILE A 175 -6.51 6.09 -1.60
N LEU A 176 -7.74 5.60 -1.40
CA LEU A 176 -8.19 4.32 -1.92
C LEU A 176 -8.12 4.24 -3.45
N VAL A 177 -8.59 5.27 -4.15
CA VAL A 177 -8.56 5.33 -5.62
C VAL A 177 -7.11 5.36 -6.11
N PHE A 178 -6.28 6.26 -5.56
CA PHE A 178 -4.89 6.39 -5.96
C PHE A 178 -4.10 5.10 -5.70
N LEU A 179 -4.19 4.53 -4.49
CA LEU A 179 -3.42 3.33 -4.14
C LEU A 179 -3.88 2.11 -4.95
N THR A 180 -5.19 1.94 -5.15
CA THR A 180 -5.71 0.83 -5.95
C THR A 180 -5.23 0.90 -7.39
N ILE A 181 -5.34 2.08 -8.03
CA ILE A 181 -4.92 2.26 -9.42
C ILE A 181 -3.40 2.11 -9.54
N THR A 182 -2.63 2.77 -8.69
CA THR A 182 -1.16 2.71 -8.74
C THR A 182 -0.63 1.31 -8.46
N SER A 183 -1.21 0.56 -7.51
CA SER A 183 -0.83 -0.84 -7.23
C SER A 183 -1.14 -1.76 -8.42
N THR A 184 -2.27 -1.51 -9.10
CA THR A 184 -2.63 -2.26 -10.31
C THR A 184 -1.65 -1.97 -11.45
N LEU A 185 -1.24 -0.71 -11.62
CA LEU A 185 -0.28 -0.30 -12.66
C LEU A 185 1.17 -0.67 -12.32
N LEU A 186 1.50 -0.90 -11.05
CA LEU A 186 2.80 -1.37 -10.62
C LEU A 186 3.12 -2.77 -11.19
N LEU A 187 2.14 -3.67 -11.28
CA LEU A 187 2.34 -5.03 -11.80
C LEU A 187 2.81 -5.10 -13.26
N PRO A 188 2.16 -4.44 -14.25
CA PRO A 188 2.68 -4.42 -15.61
C PRO A 188 4.04 -3.73 -15.68
N LEU A 189 4.32 -2.71 -14.86
CA LEU A 189 5.64 -2.09 -14.79
C LEU A 189 6.71 -3.07 -14.26
N MET A 190 6.40 -3.86 -13.24
CA MET A 190 7.28 -4.94 -12.75
C MET A 190 7.50 -6.00 -13.82
N ALA A 191 6.45 -6.38 -14.55
CA ALA A 191 6.55 -7.35 -15.64
C ALA A 191 7.46 -6.85 -16.76
N LEU A 192 7.30 -5.59 -17.19
CA LEU A 192 8.14 -4.95 -18.21
C LEU A 192 9.62 -4.86 -17.80
N GLN A 193 9.90 -4.72 -16.51
CA GLN A 193 11.27 -4.67 -15.98
C GLN A 193 11.82 -6.04 -15.58
N GLY A 194 11.07 -7.13 -15.79
CA GLY A 194 11.48 -8.49 -15.41
C GLY A 194 11.56 -8.71 -13.89
N ALA A 195 10.91 -7.86 -13.08
CA ALA A 195 10.83 -7.99 -11.63
C ALA A 195 9.62 -8.82 -11.16
N LEU A 196 8.73 -9.20 -12.08
CA LEU A 196 7.58 -10.04 -11.77
C LEU A 196 8.01 -11.52 -11.68
N SER A 197 8.24 -12.01 -10.47
CA SER A 197 8.56 -13.42 -10.25
C SER A 197 7.40 -14.34 -10.67
N PRO A 198 7.64 -15.40 -11.47
CA PRO A 198 6.61 -16.38 -11.83
C PRO A 198 5.97 -17.08 -10.63
N SER A 199 6.72 -17.26 -9.53
CA SER A 199 6.20 -17.87 -8.29
C SER A 199 5.23 -16.96 -7.54
N ALA A 200 5.26 -15.64 -7.79
CA ALA A 200 4.37 -14.69 -7.15
C ALA A 200 2.93 -14.74 -7.70
N ILE A 201 2.76 -15.20 -8.94
CA ILE A 201 1.46 -15.27 -9.62
C ILE A 201 0.47 -16.21 -8.90
N PRO A 202 0.76 -17.51 -8.73
CA PRO A 202 -0.18 -18.44 -8.08
C PRO A 202 -0.48 -18.04 -6.63
N LEU A 203 0.54 -17.57 -5.90
CA LEU A 203 0.38 -17.10 -4.53
C LEU A 203 -0.53 -15.86 -4.44
N GLY A 204 -0.32 -14.89 -5.33
CA GLY A 204 -1.17 -13.70 -5.38
C GLY A 204 -2.62 -14.06 -5.66
N PHE A 205 -2.90 -14.99 -6.58
CA PHE A 205 -4.27 -15.50 -6.81
C PHE A 205 -4.86 -16.20 -5.58
N LEU A 206 -4.08 -16.99 -4.85
CA LEU A 206 -4.54 -17.62 -3.61
C LEU A 206 -4.89 -16.57 -2.54
N MET A 207 -4.17 -15.45 -2.54
CA MET A 207 -4.40 -14.31 -1.66
C MET A 207 -5.56 -13.39 -2.09
N PHE A 208 -6.14 -13.55 -3.29
CA PHE A 208 -7.30 -12.74 -3.74
C PHE A 208 -8.47 -12.83 -2.77
N LEU A 209 -8.82 -14.05 -2.38
CA LEU A 209 -9.98 -14.31 -1.53
C LEU A 209 -9.80 -13.73 -0.12
N PRO A 210 -8.73 -14.04 0.64
CA PRO A 210 -8.55 -13.45 1.97
C PRO A 210 -8.43 -11.93 1.92
N TYR A 211 -7.69 -11.37 0.96
CA TYR A 211 -7.60 -9.92 0.82
C TYR A 211 -8.95 -9.28 0.50
N GLY A 212 -9.69 -9.84 -0.46
CA GLY A 212 -11.01 -9.35 -0.87
C GLY A 212 -12.05 -9.41 0.25
N LEU A 213 -12.06 -10.49 1.03
CA LEU A 213 -12.90 -10.62 2.22
C LEU A 213 -12.51 -9.60 3.30
N GLY A 214 -11.20 -9.49 3.59
CA GLY A 214 -10.67 -8.50 4.51
C GLY A 214 -11.10 -7.09 4.12
N THR A 215 -10.90 -6.70 2.86
CA THR A 215 -11.28 -5.35 2.39
C THR A 215 -12.77 -5.07 2.50
N LYS A 216 -13.64 -6.03 2.21
CA LYS A 216 -15.09 -5.87 2.41
C LYS A 216 -15.45 -5.71 3.88
N VAL A 217 -14.88 -6.53 4.76
CA VAL A 217 -15.14 -6.46 6.21
C VAL A 217 -14.63 -5.13 6.77
N GLY A 218 -13.39 -4.75 6.47
CA GLY A 218 -12.81 -3.48 6.91
C GLY A 218 -13.61 -2.28 6.41
N GLN A 219 -14.09 -2.32 5.16
CA GLN A 219 -14.94 -1.26 4.62
C GLN A 219 -16.29 -1.18 5.31
N ALA A 220 -16.88 -2.30 5.71
CA ALA A 220 -18.14 -2.34 6.46
C ALA A 220 -17.99 -1.81 7.90
N LEU A 221 -16.80 -1.98 8.50
CA LEU A 221 -16.46 -1.45 9.82
C LEU A 221 -16.17 0.06 9.81
N PHE A 222 -15.92 0.66 8.64
CA PHE A 222 -15.64 2.09 8.53
C PHE A 222 -16.93 2.90 8.72
N ASP A 223 -16.98 3.66 9.81
CA ASP A 223 -18.05 4.63 10.11
C ASP A 223 -17.54 6.07 9.93
N PRO A 224 -18.05 6.82 8.92
CA PRO A 224 -17.68 8.22 8.71
C PRO A 224 -17.99 9.14 9.90
N ALA A 225 -18.95 8.78 10.76
CA ALA A 225 -19.32 9.60 11.92
C ALA A 225 -18.28 9.55 13.05
N ARG A 226 -17.35 8.59 13.02
CA ARG A 226 -16.33 8.34 14.05
C ARG A 226 -14.93 8.74 13.60
N GLU A 227 -14.79 9.98 13.12
CA GLU A 227 -13.52 10.49 12.57
C GLU A 227 -12.32 10.35 13.52
N GLY A 228 -12.54 10.58 14.82
CA GLY A 228 -11.50 10.46 15.85
C GLY A 228 -10.97 9.04 16.03
N GLU A 229 -11.87 8.04 15.98
CA GLU A 229 -11.50 6.62 16.06
C GLU A 229 -10.68 6.21 14.84
N TYR A 230 -11.09 6.64 13.64
CA TYR A 230 -10.37 6.39 12.39
C TYR A 230 -8.92 6.91 12.43
N ARG A 231 -8.71 8.15 12.92
CA ARG A 231 -7.37 8.74 13.06
C ARG A 231 -6.52 7.93 14.04
N THR A 232 -7.09 7.58 15.19
CA THR A 232 -6.40 6.81 16.23
C THR A 232 -5.95 5.44 15.71
N VAL A 233 -6.84 4.71 15.06
CA VAL A 233 -6.51 3.40 14.46
C VAL A 233 -5.45 3.55 13.37
N SER A 234 -5.55 4.58 12.52
CA SER A 234 -4.52 4.87 11.50
C SER A 234 -3.14 5.12 12.14
N TYR A 235 -3.08 5.85 13.25
CA TYR A 235 -1.83 6.10 13.99
C TYR A 235 -1.27 4.82 14.58
N LEU A 236 -2.12 3.97 15.17
CA LEU A 236 -1.71 2.69 15.74
C LEU A 236 -1.16 1.74 14.66
N ILE A 237 -1.78 1.70 13.48
CA ILE A 237 -1.30 0.89 12.35
C ILE A 237 0.10 1.34 11.91
N ILE A 238 0.31 2.66 11.77
CA ILE A 238 1.63 3.21 11.38
C ILE A 238 2.67 2.91 12.47
N ALA A 239 2.32 3.13 13.74
CA ALA A 239 3.22 2.87 14.87
C ALA A 239 3.61 1.39 14.96
N ALA A 240 2.64 0.48 14.86
CA ALA A 240 2.89 -0.96 14.84
C ALA A 240 3.79 -1.35 13.66
N ALA A 241 3.57 -0.78 12.48
CA ALA A 241 4.39 -1.05 11.31
C ALA A 241 5.84 -0.57 11.46
N ILE A 242 6.06 0.58 12.09
CA ILE A 242 7.41 1.05 12.42
C ILE A 242 8.09 0.07 13.37
N LEU A 243 7.42 -0.31 14.47
CA LEU A 243 7.98 -1.20 15.49
C LEU A 243 8.33 -2.58 14.94
N LEU A 244 7.45 -3.15 14.10
CA LEU A 244 7.67 -4.44 13.44
C LEU A 244 8.70 -4.36 12.31
N GLY A 245 8.87 -3.19 11.69
CA GLY A 245 9.82 -2.98 10.60
C GLY A 245 11.25 -2.71 11.06
N LEU A 246 11.49 -2.41 12.35
CA LEU A 246 12.84 -2.13 12.86
C LEU A 246 13.74 -3.37 12.70
N PRO A 247 14.98 -3.23 12.18
CA PRO A 247 15.92 -4.34 12.00
C PRO A 247 16.56 -4.81 13.32
N VAL A 248 15.91 -4.59 14.47
CA VAL A 248 16.34 -5.14 15.76
C VAL A 248 15.86 -6.58 15.97
N TRP A 249 15.06 -7.10 15.05
CA TRP A 249 14.51 -8.45 15.10
C TRP A 249 15.24 -9.45 14.19
N ASP A 250 16.31 -9.01 13.50
CA ASP A 250 17.17 -9.85 12.65
C ASP A 250 18.29 -10.52 13.46
#